data_AF-A0A958ZRG0-F1
#
_entry.id   AF-A0A958ZRG0-F1
#
_cell.length_a   1.000
_cell.length_b   1.000
_cell.length_c   1.000
_cell.angle_alpha   90.00
_cell.angle_beta   90.00
_cell.angle_gamma   90.00
#
_symmetry.space_group_name_H-M   'P 1'
#
loop_
_entity.id
_entity.type
_entity.pdbx_description
1 polymer ?
#
loop_
_entity_poly.entity_id
_entity_poly.type
_entity_poly.pdbx_seq_one_letter_code
_entity_poly.pdbx_strand_id
1 'polypeptide(L)' 'MSNPLAEVFGFPTSNKTAEAKRYRKLRLCPFNNKVPSCTKDKAQDPLGVCTIHDGNGLAITCPIRFRED' A
#
# COMPACT_ATOMS: atom_id res chain seq x y z
N MET A 1 -6.67 -6.87 19.72
CA MET A 1 -6.19 -5.63 19.09
C MET A 1 -6.26 -5.82 17.59
N SER A 2 -7.09 -5.02 16.89
CA SER A 2 -7.13 -5.06 15.43
C SER A 2 -5.85 -4.45 14.87
N ASN A 3 -5.30 -5.03 13.81
CA ASN A 3 -4.16 -4.44 13.11
C ASN A 3 -4.64 -3.13 12.44
N PRO A 4 -4.00 -1.97 12.69
CA PRO A 4 -4.44 -0.70 12.10
C PRO A 4 -4.22 -0.64 10.58
N LEU A 5 -3.42 -1.54 10.00
CA LEU A 5 -3.10 -1.55 8.58
C LEU A 5 -4.22 -2.18 7.75
N ALA A 6 -4.83 -1.39 6.87
CA ALA A 6 -5.83 -1.87 5.92
C ALA A 6 -5.16 -2.37 4.63
N GLU A 7 -4.32 -1.55 4.00
CA GLU A 7 -3.59 -1.91 2.78
C GLU A 7 -2.07 -1.73 2.91
N VAL A 8 -1.35 -2.70 2.37
CA VAL A 8 0.11 -2.74 2.31
C VAL A 8 0.54 -3.05 0.87
N PHE A 9 1.25 -2.10 0.26
CA PHE A 9 1.62 -2.01 -1.16
C PHE A 9 0.43 -2.08 -2.11
N GLY A 10 -0.69 -1.45 -1.73
CA GLY A 10 -1.91 -1.37 -2.52
C GLY A 10 -2.84 -2.58 -2.46
N PHE A 11 -2.56 -3.53 -1.56
CA PHE A 11 -3.41 -4.70 -1.37
C PHE A 11 -3.87 -4.83 0.09
N PRO A 12 -5.12 -5.25 0.35
CA PRO A 12 -5.59 -5.57 1.69
C PRO A 12 -4.63 -6.53 2.41
N THR A 13 -4.40 -6.34 3.70
CA THR A 13 -3.47 -7.18 4.48
C THR A 13 -3.86 -8.66 4.47
N SER A 14 -5.15 -8.96 4.31
CA SER A 14 -5.71 -10.30 4.13
C SER A 14 -5.48 -10.92 2.75
N ASN A 15 -5.22 -10.11 1.71
CA ASN A 15 -4.97 -10.62 0.36
C ASN A 15 -3.60 -11.32 0.29
N LYS A 16 -3.59 -12.64 0.11
CA LYS A 16 -2.39 -13.49 0.04
C LYS A 16 -2.09 -14.06 -1.35
N THR A 17 -2.69 -13.49 -2.40
CA THR A 17 -2.44 -13.89 -3.79
C THR A 17 -0.96 -13.75 -4.17
N ALA A 18 -0.55 -14.45 -5.24
CA ALA A 18 0.83 -14.38 -5.76
C ALA A 18 1.21 -12.94 -6.17
N GLU A 19 0.25 -12.20 -6.73
CA GLU A 19 0.43 -10.80 -7.09
C GLU A 19 0.68 -9.92 -5.85
N ALA A 20 -0.21 -9.97 -4.85
CA ALA A 20 -0.02 -9.18 -3.63
C ALA A 20 1.31 -9.51 -2.92
N LYS A 21 1.72 -10.79 -2.94
CA LYS A 21 3.03 -11.21 -2.43
C LYS A 21 4.18 -10.63 -3.26
N ARG A 22 4.09 -10.65 -4.59
CA ARG A 22 5.08 -10.08 -5.50
C ARG A 22 5.24 -8.58 -5.28
N TYR A 23 4.15 -7.82 -5.22
CA TYR A 23 4.18 -6.37 -5.00
C TYR A 23 4.81 -6.01 -3.65
N ARG A 24 4.50 -6.76 -2.59
CA ARG A 24 5.13 -6.55 -1.27
C ARG A 24 6.61 -6.89 -1.28
N LYS A 25 6.98 -8.05 -1.85
CA LYS A 25 8.37 -8.52 -1.91
C LYS A 25 9.27 -7.57 -2.71
N LEU A 26 8.77 -7.05 -3.82
CA LEU A 26 9.49 -6.16 -4.71
C LEU A 26 9.25 -4.67 -4.43
N ARG A 27 8.47 -4.36 -3.38
CA ARG A 27 8.10 -2.99 -2.97
C ARG A 27 7.52 -2.17 -4.13
N LEU A 28 6.60 -2.75 -4.89
CA LEU A 28 5.97 -2.12 -6.07
C LEU A 28 4.71 -1.34 -5.69
N CYS A 29 4.32 -0.36 -6.51
CA CYS A 29 3.08 0.39 -6.37
C CYS A 29 2.16 0.14 -7.58
N PRO A 30 0.93 -0.37 -7.39
CA PRO A 30 0.02 -0.67 -8.50
C PRO A 30 -0.68 0.58 -9.07
N PHE A 31 -0.72 1.69 -8.32
CA PHE A 31 -1.55 2.86 -8.64
C PHE A 31 -0.82 3.92 -9.49
N ASN A 32 -0.20 3.48 -10.57
CA ASN A 32 0.44 4.36 -11.57
C ASN A 32 1.42 5.40 -10.94
N ASN A 33 2.29 4.93 -10.05
CA ASN A 33 3.36 5.76 -9.53
C ASN A 33 4.35 6.15 -10.65
N LYS A 34 5.04 7.29 -10.51
CA LYS A 34 6.00 7.78 -11.53
C LYS A 34 7.09 6.74 -11.86
N VAL A 35 7.45 5.93 -10.87
CA VAL A 35 8.28 4.74 -11.03
C VAL A 35 7.49 3.53 -10.51
N PRO A 36 7.70 2.31 -11.06
CA PRO A 36 6.96 1.12 -10.62
C PRO A 36 7.11 0.79 -9.12
N SER A 37 8.20 1.25 -8.50
CA SER A 37 8.47 1.07 -7.07
C SER A 37 7.63 2.01 -6.20
N CYS A 38 7.24 1.52 -5.02
CA CYS A 38 6.71 2.34 -3.95
C CYS A 38 7.82 3.26 -3.43
N THR A 39 7.49 4.53 -3.24
CA THR A 39 8.40 5.56 -2.73
C THR A 39 7.84 6.27 -1.52
N LYS A 40 6.80 5.71 -0.87
CA LYS A 40 6.18 6.31 0.31
C LYS A 40 7.21 6.43 1.42
N ASP A 41 7.37 7.63 1.94
CA ASP A 41 8.41 8.04 2.90
C ASP A 41 9.82 8.06 2.29
N LYS A 42 10.32 6.92 1.81
CA LYS A 42 11.69 6.78 1.28
C LYS A 42 11.74 5.88 0.04
N ALA A 43 12.72 6.13 -0.84
CA ALA A 43 12.88 5.37 -2.08
C ALA A 43 13.51 3.98 -1.87
N GLN A 44 14.47 3.83 -0.96
CA GLN A 44 15.17 2.55 -0.75
C GLN A 44 14.44 1.60 0.21
N ASP A 45 13.73 2.14 1.20
CA ASP A 45 12.97 1.36 2.19
C ASP A 45 11.61 2.03 2.49
N PRO A 46 10.66 1.92 1.55
CA PRO A 46 9.34 2.52 1.70
C PRO A 46 8.54 1.80 2.79
N LEU A 47 7.76 2.57 3.57
CA LEU A 47 6.82 2.00 4.55
C LEU A 47 5.75 1.12 3.90
N GLY A 48 5.33 1.44 2.69
CA GLY A 48 4.37 0.66 1.91
C GLY A 48 2.91 0.68 2.42
N VAL A 49 2.60 1.42 3.49
CA VAL A 49 1.22 1.54 3.99
C VAL A 49 0.41 2.48 3.10
N CYS A 50 -0.65 1.98 2.47
CA CYS A 50 -1.49 2.80 1.57
C CYS A 50 -2.70 3.37 2.31
N THR A 51 -3.35 2.56 3.16
CA THR A 51 -4.50 2.94 3.98
C THR A 51 -4.43 2.30 5.36
N ILE A 52 -5.04 2.96 6.34
CA ILE A 52 -5.22 2.47 7.71
C ILE A 52 -6.69 2.49 8.11
N HIS A 53 -7.06 1.67 9.08
CA HIS A 53 -8.35 1.76 9.76
C HIS A 53 -8.34 2.96 10.71
N ASP A 54 -9.32 3.85 10.57
CA ASP A 54 -9.54 5.00 11.43
C ASP A 54 -11.02 5.04 11.86
N GLY A 55 -11.27 4.63 13.11
CA GLY A 55 -12.62 4.37 13.61
C GLY A 55 -13.35 3.33 12.76
N ASN A 56 -14.50 3.73 12.19
CA ASN A 56 -15.31 2.88 11.30
C ASN A 56 -14.95 3.05 9.82
N GLY A 57 -13.93 3.85 9.51
CA GLY A 57 -13.54 4.21 8.14
C GLY A 57 -12.12 3.77 7.77
N LEU A 58 -11.73 4.16 6.55
CA LEU A 58 -10.39 4.02 6.04
C LEU A 58 -9.80 5.41 5.80
N ALA A 59 -8.58 5.62 6.28
CA ALA A 59 -7.81 6.82 5.99
C ALA A 59 -6.71 6.47 4.98
N ILE A 60 -6.70 7.16 3.83
CA ILE A 60 -5.62 7.07 2.84
C ILE A 60 -4.41 7.84 3.37
N THR A 61 -3.26 7.18 3.40
CA THR A 61 -2.00 7.79 3.86
C THR A 61 -1.01 8.03 2.74
N CYS A 62 -1.27 7.53 1.52
CA CYS A 62 -0.40 7.69 0.36
C CYS A 62 -1.11 8.48 -0.75
N PRO A 63 -0.58 9.61 -1.23
CA PRO A 63 -1.24 10.39 -2.28
C PRO A 63 -1.38 9.63 -3.59
N ILE A 64 -0.45 8.70 -3.87
CA ILE A 64 -0.50 7.86 -5.08
C ILE A 64 -1.72 6.93 -5.08
N ARG A 65 -2.27 6.58 -3.91
CA ARG A 65 -3.50 5.77 -3.80
C ARG A 65 -4.72 6.46 -4.43
N PHE A 66 -4.75 7.79 -4.49
CA PHE A 66 -5.81 8.56 -5.15
C PHE A 66 -5.72 8.54 -6.69
N ARG A 67 -4.70 7.90 -7.26
CA ARG A 67 -4.52 7.73 -8.71
C ARG A 67 -4.97 6.36 -9.23
N GLU A 68 -5.67 5.59 -8.39
CA GLU A 68 -6.35 4.39 -8.85
C GLU A 68 -7.48 4.80 -9.79
N ASP A 69 -7.46 4.25 -11.01
CA ASP A 69 -8.51 4.41 -12.02
C ASP A 69 -9.69 3.44 -11.77
#